data_AF-A0A7D6VH72-F1
#
_entry.id   AF-A0A7D6VH72-F1
#
_cell.length_a   1.000
_cell.length_b   1.000
_cell.length_c   1.000
_cell.angle_alpha   90.00
_cell.angle_beta   90.00
_cell.angle_gamma   90.00
#
_symmetry.space_group_name_H-M   'P 1'
#
loop_
_entity.id
_entity.type
_entity.pdbx_description
1 polymer ?
#
loop_
_entity_poly.entity_id
_entity_poly.type
_entity_poly.pdbx_seq_one_letter_code
_entity_poly.pdbx_strand_id
1 'polypeptide(L)'
;MAEIQDLESLSTKELHDRAVKLAVRHGDVKFLWNLLESIPAASAAAGDLGESEADIKYVLPMLDDYVHAGEGEIGEVLRPLYLDYLAKHS
;
A
#
# COMPACT_ATOMS: atom_id res chain seq x y z
N MET A 1 -19.35 -21.56 1.18
CA MET A 1 -18.22 -22.23 1.85
C MET A 1 -17.23 -22.89 0.88
N ALA A 2 -17.61 -23.26 -0.35
CA ALA A 2 -16.67 -23.84 -1.33
C ALA A 2 -15.56 -22.88 -1.77
N GLU A 3 -15.83 -21.56 -1.78
CA GLU A 3 -14.87 -20.55 -2.25
C GLU A 3 -13.62 -20.41 -1.35
N ILE A 4 -13.78 -20.42 -0.03
CA ILE A 4 -12.63 -20.29 0.89
C ILE A 4 -11.76 -21.55 0.85
N GLN A 5 -12.38 -22.74 0.80
CA GLN A 5 -11.65 -24.01 0.68
C GLN A 5 -10.86 -24.10 -0.62
N ASP A 6 -11.39 -23.56 -1.73
CA ASP A 6 -10.68 -23.48 -3.01
C ASP A 6 -9.49 -22.52 -2.91
N LEU A 7 -9.65 -21.37 -2.22
CA LEU A 7 -8.57 -20.42 -1.95
C LEU A 7 -7.49 -21.00 -1.02
N GLU A 8 -7.86 -21.77 0.01
CA GLU A 8 -6.92 -22.41 0.94
C GLU A 8 -6.01 -23.44 0.26
N SER A 9 -6.43 -23.97 -0.89
CA SER A 9 -5.62 -24.89 -1.69
C SER A 9 -4.54 -24.21 -2.53
N LEU A 10 -4.59 -22.88 -2.66
CA LEU A 10 -3.66 -22.10 -3.47
C LEU A 10 -2.35 -21.82 -2.71
N SER A 11 -1.28 -21.60 -3.46
CA SER A 11 -0.03 -21.12 -2.88
C SER A 11 -0.19 -19.69 -2.32
N THR A 12 0.59 -19.35 -1.29
CA THR A 12 0.63 -17.99 -0.72
C THR A 12 0.92 -16.92 -1.79
N LYS A 13 1.75 -17.26 -2.78
CA LYS A 13 2.05 -16.38 -3.92
C LYS A 13 0.82 -16.15 -4.80
N GLU A 14 0.07 -17.19 -5.14
CA GLU A 14 -1.15 -17.05 -5.93
C GLU A 14 -2.24 -16.29 -5.17
N LEU A 15 -2.34 -16.48 -3.84
CA LEU A 15 -3.22 -15.69 -2.99
C LEU A 15 -2.85 -14.21 -3.01
N HIS A 16 -1.56 -13.90 -2.86
CA HIS A 16 -1.05 -12.53 -2.94
C HIS A 16 -1.34 -11.90 -4.31
N ASP A 17 -0.98 -12.57 -5.40
CA ASP A 17 -1.17 -12.05 -6.76
C ASP A 17 -2.66 -11.82 -7.06
N ARG A 18 -3.54 -12.74 -6.66
CA ARG A 18 -5.00 -12.58 -6.86
C ARG A 18 -5.55 -11.44 -6.01
N ALA A 19 -5.15 -11.34 -4.74
CA ALA A 19 -5.61 -10.28 -3.84
C ALA A 19 -5.18 -8.89 -4.33
N VAL A 20 -3.89 -8.73 -4.69
CA VAL A 20 -3.36 -7.47 -5.23
C VAL A 20 -4.03 -7.11 -6.55
N LYS A 21 -4.16 -8.08 -7.47
CA LYS A 21 -4.80 -7.84 -8.77
C LYS A 21 -6.26 -7.42 -8.63
N LEU A 22 -6.98 -8.02 -7.68
CA LEU A 22 -8.36 -7.65 -7.40
C LEU A 22 -8.42 -6.23 -6.83
N ALA A 23 -7.60 -5.92 -5.81
CA ALA A 23 -7.56 -4.59 -5.20
C ALA A 23 -7.21 -3.49 -6.22
N VAL A 24 -6.21 -3.70 -7.08
CA VAL A 24 -5.84 -2.76 -8.15
C VAL A 24 -7.00 -2.54 -9.12
N ARG A 25 -7.69 -3.60 -9.55
CA ARG A 25 -8.85 -3.48 -10.46
C ARG A 25 -10.02 -2.73 -9.83
N HIS A 26 -10.22 -2.89 -8.53
CA HIS A 26 -11.28 -2.22 -7.79
C HIS A 26 -10.91 -0.82 -7.28
N GLY A 27 -9.63 -0.41 -7.42
CA GLY A 27 -9.13 0.84 -6.86
C GLY A 27 -9.11 0.85 -5.34
N ASP A 28 -8.97 -0.32 -4.69
CA ASP A 28 -8.95 -0.46 -3.24
C ASP A 28 -7.56 -0.09 -2.67
N VAL A 29 -7.29 1.21 -2.68
CA VAL A 29 -6.05 1.79 -2.14
C VAL A 29 -5.91 1.46 -0.65
N LYS A 30 -7.03 1.36 0.08
CA LYS A 30 -7.04 1.03 1.51
C LYS A 30 -6.53 -0.38 1.78
N PHE A 31 -6.99 -1.38 1.01
CA PHE A 31 -6.45 -2.74 1.13
C PHE A 31 -4.95 -2.80 0.82
N LEU A 32 -4.52 -2.15 -0.26
CA LEU A 32 -3.11 -2.13 -0.66
C LEU A 32 -2.23 -1.44 0.39
N TRP A 33 -2.74 -0.36 1.00
CA TRP A 33 -2.10 0.33 2.11
C TRP A 33 -1.94 -0.58 3.33
N ASN A 34 -3.04 -1.22 3.77
CA ASN A 34 -3.01 -2.15 4.91
C ASN A 34 -2.04 -3.33 4.67
N LEU A 35 -1.98 -3.85 3.44
CA LEU A 35 -1.07 -4.92 3.06
C LEU A 35 0.39 -4.48 3.21
N LEU A 36 0.71 -3.27 2.74
CA LEU A 36 2.04 -2.68 2.82
C LEU A 36 2.47 -2.39 4.28
N GLU A 37 1.57 -1.83 5.10
CA GLU A 37 1.80 -1.60 6.54
C GLU A 37 2.01 -2.88 7.35
N SER A 38 1.49 -4.02 6.87
CA SER A 38 1.64 -5.31 7.57
C SER A 38 2.99 -5.99 7.34
N ILE A 39 3.78 -5.53 6.35
CA ILE A 39 5.07 -6.12 5.98
C ILE A 39 6.08 -6.08 7.15
N PRO A 40 6.30 -4.97 7.89
CA PRO A 40 7.24 -4.95 9.01
C PRO A 40 6.91 -6.00 10.07
N ALA A 41 5.64 -6.13 10.45
CA ALA A 41 5.20 -7.12 11.42
C ALA A 41 5.41 -8.56 10.91
N ALA A 42 5.14 -8.81 9.63
CA ALA A 42 5.40 -10.09 8.98
C ALA A 42 6.90 -10.42 8.90
N SER A 43 7.75 -9.44 8.58
CA SER A 43 9.22 -9.58 8.53
C SER A 43 9.80 -9.94 9.90
N ALA A 44 9.36 -9.22 10.93
CA ALA A 44 9.74 -9.50 12.31
C ALA A 44 9.33 -10.92 12.75
N ALA A 45 8.13 -11.37 12.36
CA ALA A 45 7.68 -12.74 12.62
C ALA A 45 8.45 -13.80 11.82
N ALA A 46 8.92 -13.46 10.62
CA ALA A 46 9.74 -14.33 9.76
C ALA A 46 11.21 -14.42 10.19
N GLY A 47 11.67 -13.57 11.13
CA GLY A 47 13.06 -13.52 11.60
C GLY A 47 14.02 -12.80 10.65
N ASP A 48 13.51 -12.11 9.62
CA ASP A 48 14.29 -11.31 8.67
C ASP A 48 14.39 -9.87 9.20
N LEU A 49 15.34 -9.64 10.12
CA LEU A 49 15.52 -8.37 10.83
C LEU A 49 16.82 -7.63 10.45
N GLY A 50 17.68 -8.21 9.60
CA GLY A 50 19.08 -7.80 9.49
C GLY A 50 19.36 -6.56 8.61
N GLU A 51 18.75 -6.48 7.43
CA GLU A 51 18.99 -5.39 6.46
C GLU A 51 17.69 -4.83 5.85
N SER A 52 16.71 -5.69 5.51
CA SER A 52 15.44 -5.30 4.89
C SER A 52 14.54 -4.45 5.80
N GLU A 53 14.57 -4.70 7.11
CA GLU A 53 13.62 -4.10 8.05
C GLU A 53 13.87 -2.60 8.25
N ALA A 54 15.14 -2.17 8.21
CA ALA A 54 15.52 -0.77 8.32
C ALA A 54 15.06 0.02 7.09
N ASP A 55 15.33 -0.49 5.89
CA ASP A 55 14.92 0.16 4.64
C ASP A 55 13.40 0.25 4.52
N ILE A 56 12.66 -0.81 4.87
CA ILE A 56 11.20 -0.79 4.88
C ILE A 56 10.67 0.25 5.88
N LYS A 57 11.25 0.34 7.08
CA LYS A 57 10.87 1.34 8.09
C LYS A 57 11.08 2.79 7.60
N TYR A 58 12.02 3.05 6.70
CA TYR A 58 12.24 4.39 6.12
C TYR A 58 11.33 4.71 4.93
N VAL A 59 11.01 3.72 4.09
CA VAL A 59 10.21 3.93 2.87
C VAL A 59 8.72 4.09 3.20
N LEU A 60 8.20 3.39 4.22
CA LEU A 60 6.79 3.45 4.60
C LEU A 60 6.30 4.86 4.98
N PRO A 61 6.98 5.62 5.87
CA PRO A 61 6.58 6.99 6.22
C PRO A 61 6.54 7.93 5.02
N MET A 62 7.47 7.77 4.07
CA MET A 62 7.51 8.62 2.88
C MET A 62 6.32 8.36 1.94
N LEU A 63 5.86 7.10 1.87
CA LEU A 63 4.65 6.75 1.14
C LEU A 63 3.39 7.21 1.88
N ASP A 64 3.39 7.15 3.22
CA ASP A 64 2.29 7.63 4.07
C ASP A 64 2.08 9.14 3.90
N ASP A 65 3.18 9.90 3.99
CA ASP A 65 3.20 11.35 3.74
C ASP A 65 2.68 11.69 2.34
N TYR A 66 2.95 10.86 1.34
CA TYR A 66 2.47 11.05 -0.02
C TYR A 66 0.96 10.77 -0.15
N VAL A 67 0.44 9.72 0.48
CA VAL A 67 -1.00 9.39 0.49
C VAL A 67 -1.79 10.46 1.22
N HIS A 68 -1.28 10.93 2.36
CA HIS A 68 -1.89 11.98 3.16
C HIS A 68 -1.46 13.39 2.73
N ALA A 69 -0.70 13.53 1.63
CA ALA A 69 -0.18 14.82 1.18
C ALA A 69 -1.28 15.84 0.88
N GLY A 70 -2.50 15.40 0.59
CA GLY A 70 -3.66 16.27 0.39
C GLY A 70 -4.36 16.73 1.66
N GLU A 71 -3.93 16.26 2.84
CA GLU A 71 -4.52 16.55 4.14
C GLU A 71 -3.67 17.53 4.95
N GLY A 72 -4.31 18.26 5.88
CA GLY A 72 -3.63 19.15 6.82
C GLY A 72 -2.88 20.33 6.17
N GLU A 73 -1.93 20.92 6.90
CA GLU A 73 -1.19 22.10 6.43
C GLU A 73 -0.31 21.81 5.20
N ILE A 74 0.15 20.57 5.04
CA ILE A 74 0.94 20.13 3.87
C ILE A 74 0.08 20.16 2.60
N GLY A 75 -1.17 19.68 2.67
CA GLY A 75 -2.11 19.74 1.54
C GLY A 75 -2.43 21.14 1.07
N GLU A 76 -2.55 22.11 2.00
CA GLU A 76 -2.75 23.51 1.63
C GLU A 76 -1.51 24.12 0.95
N VAL A 77 -0.29 23.72 1.35
CA VAL A 77 0.95 24.13 0.66
C VAL A 77 1.04 23.53 -0.74
N LEU A 78 0.59 22.29 -0.94
CA LEU A 78 0.60 21.62 -2.24
C LEU A 78 -0.53 22.05 -3.19
N ARG A 79 -1.53 22.79 -2.68
CA ARG A 79 -2.70 23.25 -3.43
C ARG A 79 -2.38 23.94 -4.77
N PRO A 80 -1.37 24.83 -4.91
CA PRO A 80 -1.04 25.43 -6.20
C PRO A 80 -0.60 24.39 -7.24
N LEU A 81 0.06 23.32 -6.82
CA LEU A 81 0.54 22.25 -7.70
C LEU A 81 -0.63 21.41 -8.23
N TYR A 82 -1.61 21.10 -7.36
CA TYR A 82 -2.83 20.42 -7.77
C TYR A 82 -3.64 21.24 -8.78
N LEU A 83 -3.79 22.55 -8.54
CA LEU A 83 -4.50 23.46 -9.44
C LEU A 83 -3.83 23.54 -10.82
N ASP A 84 -2.50 23.63 -10.88
CA ASP A 84 -1.74 23.64 -12.13
C ASP A 84 -1.90 22.33 -12.91
N TYR A 85 -1.84 21.18 -12.23
CA TYR A 85 -2.04 19.88 -12.86
C TYR A 85 -3.43 19.74 -13.47
N LEU A 86 -4.47 20.08 -12.70
CA LEU A 86 -5.86 20.02 -13.16
C LEU A 86 -6.09 20.98 -14.32
N ALA A 87 -5.60 22.22 -14.25
CA ALA A 87 -5.75 23.19 -15.34
C ALA A 87 -5.14 22.72 -16.67
N LYS A 88 -4.05 21.94 -16.63
CA LYS A 88 -3.37 21.40 -17.82
C LYS A 88 -4.04 20.16 -18.42
N HIS A 89 -4.86 19.45 -17.65
CA HIS A 89 -5.43 18.16 -18.03
C HIS A 89 -6.97 18.14 -17.98
N SER A 90 -7.60 19.32 -17.82
CA SER A 90 -9.06 19.52 -17.89
C SER A 90 -9.55 19.67 -19.33
#